data_AF-A0A5B7G389-F1
#
_entry.id   AF-A0A5B7G389-F1
#
_cell.length_a   1.000
_cell.length_b   1.000
_cell.length_c   1.000
_cell.angle_alpha   90.00
_cell.angle_beta   90.00
_cell.angle_gamma   90.00
#
_symmetry.space_group_name_H-M   'P 1'
#
loop_
_entity.id
_entity.type
_entity.pdbx_description
1 polymer ?
#
loop_
_entity_poly.entity_id
_entity_poly.type
_entity_poly.pdbx_seq_one_letter_code
_entity_poly.pdbx_strand_id
1 'polypeptide(L)' 'MEHIQSLYPFAEISILGDFNFHHQLWLSSPFTNYPDELAFNFAILHDLEQLVQHPTRVPDCLGETPNIF' A
#
# COMPACT_ATOMS: atom_id res chain seq x y z
N MET A 1 -14.61 4.23 -1.34
CA MET A 1 -14.60 4.24 -2.82
C MET A 1 -16.00 4.27 -3.46
N GLU A 2 -17.03 3.87 -2.72
CA GLU A 2 -18.38 3.59 -3.21
C GLU A 2 -19.04 4.76 -3.97
N HIS A 3 -18.78 6.00 -3.53
CA HIS A 3 -19.34 7.19 -4.17
C HIS A 3 -18.75 7.47 -5.57
N ILE A 4 -17.47 7.13 -5.81
CA ILE A 4 -16.86 7.33 -7.14
C ILE A 4 -17.31 6.20 -8.07
N GLN A 5 -17.39 4.97 -7.56
CA GLN A 5 -17.84 3.80 -8.31
C GLN A 5 -19.33 3.91 -8.71
N SER A 6 -20.18 4.55 -7.90
CA SER A 6 -21.59 4.76 -8.27
C SER A 6 -21.76 5.74 -9.45
N LEU A 7 -20.87 6.73 -9.56
CA LEU A 7 -20.86 7.69 -10.66
C LEU A 7 -20.22 7.11 -11.94
N TYR A 8 -19.24 6.22 -11.77
CA TYR A 8 -18.51 5.59 -12.85
C TYR A 8 -18.36 4.07 -12.60
N PRO A 9 -19.39 3.26 -12.92
CA PRO A 9 -19.46 1.84 -12.54
C PRO A 9 -18.39 0.94 -13.17
N PHE A 10 -17.67 1.45 -14.17
CA PHE A 10 -16.60 0.73 -14.87
C PHE A 10 -15.22 1.40 -14.71
N ALA A 11 -15.10 2.42 -13.86
CA ALA A 11 -13.82 3.07 -13.64
C ALA A 11 -12.88 2.17 -12.83
N GLU A 12 -11.68 1.95 -13.35
CA GLU A 12 -10.58 1.39 -12.59
C GLU A 12 -9.89 2.51 -11.81
N ILE A 13 -9.62 2.28 -10.52
CA ILE A 13 -9.06 3.30 -9.63
C ILE A 13 -7.73 2.81 -9.08
N SER A 14 -6.67 3.57 -9.36
CA SER A 14 -5.35 3.36 -8.77
C SER A 14 -5.03 4.50 -7.82
N ILE A 15 -4.60 4.17 -6.60
CA ILE A 15 -4.17 5.15 -5.60
C ILE A 15 -2.65 5.02 -5.46
N LEU A 16 -1.91 6.07 -5.80
CA LEU A 16 -0.45 6.08 -5.72
C LEU A 16 0.02 7.16 -4.74
N GLY A 17 0.95 6.80 -3.89
CA GLY A 17 1.56 7.68 -2.90
C GLY A 17 2.57 6.92 -2.06
N ASP A 18 3.50 7.64 -1.44
CA ASP A 18 4.31 7.06 -0.37
C ASP A 18 3.48 7.05 0.91
N PHE A 19 2.92 5.89 1.23
CA PHE A 19 2.13 5.70 2.43
C PHE A 19 2.96 5.23 3.63
N ASN A 20 4.22 4.85 3.40
CA ASN A 20 5.10 4.28 4.41
C ASN A 20 4.47 3.10 5.20
N PHE A 21 3.61 2.30 4.55
CA PHE A 21 2.98 1.14 5.16
C PHE A 21 3.82 -0.11 4.96
N HIS A 22 4.00 -0.88 6.04
CA HIS A 22 4.81 -2.10 6.05
C HIS A 22 3.96 -3.29 6.48
N HIS A 23 3.31 -3.94 5.52
CA HIS A 23 2.49 -5.13 5.82
C HIS A 23 3.16 -6.41 5.28
N GLN A 24 3.14 -7.47 6.09
CA GLN A 24 3.80 -8.75 5.77
C GLN A 24 3.35 -9.34 4.42
N LEU A 25 2.07 -9.30 4.09
CA LEU A 25 1.57 -9.85 2.81
C LEU A 25 1.90 -8.99 1.58
N TRP A 26 2.22 -7.72 1.78
CA TRP A 26 2.42 -6.75 0.69
C TRP A 26 3.89 -6.49 0.39
N LEU A 27 4.70 -6.30 1.44
CA LEU A 27 6.12 -5.98 1.30
C LEU A 27 7.04 -7.02 1.96
N SER A 28 6.49 -8.14 2.43
CA SER A 28 7.24 -9.13 3.22
C SER A 28 7.93 -8.52 4.45
N SER A 29 7.34 -7.45 5.01
CA SER A 29 7.85 -6.83 6.23
C SER A 29 7.75 -7.82 7.41
N PRO A 30 8.80 -7.94 8.24
CA PRO A 30 8.82 -8.76 9.45
C PRO A 30 7.97 -8.14 10.56
N PHE A 31 7.56 -6.88 10.42
CA PHE A 31 6.74 -6.16 11.38
C PHE A 31 5.57 -5.49 10.66
N THR A 32 4.36 -5.71 11.19
CA THR A 32 3.16 -4.96 10.83
C THR A 32 2.74 -4.17 12.07
N ASN A 33 2.72 -2.83 11.98
CA ASN A 33 2.19 -2.00 13.07
C ASN A 33 0.66 -1.84 12.95
N TYR A 34 0.02 -1.26 13.97
CA TYR A 34 -1.44 -1.08 13.95
C TYR A 34 -1.95 -0.21 12.77
N PRO A 35 -1.32 0.93 12.44
CA PRO A 35 -1.62 1.66 11.20
C PRO A 35 -1.52 0.82 9.91
N ASP A 36 -0.48 0.00 9.77
CA ASP A 36 -0.27 -0.86 8.60
C ASP A 36 -1.39 -1.90 8.46
N GLU A 37 -1.82 -2.47 9.59
CA GLU A 37 -2.95 -3.41 9.67
C GLU A 37 -4.26 -2.72 9.27
N LEU A 38 -4.50 -1.48 9.70
CA LEU A 38 -5.67 -0.71 9.30
C LEU A 38 -5.67 -0.40 7.79
N ALA A 39 -4.51 -0.05 7.23
CA ALA A 39 -4.36 0.20 5.81
C ALA A 39 -4.61 -1.07 4.97
N PHE A 40 -4.09 -2.21 5.43
CA PHE A 40 -4.33 -3.50 4.80
C PHE A 40 -5.82 -3.88 4.83
N ASN A 41 -6.48 -3.73 5.99
CA ASN A 41 -7.91 -3.98 6.13
C ASN A 41 -8.76 -3.03 5.26
N PHE A 42 -8.37 -1.77 5.14
CA PHE A 42 -9.02 -0.80 4.24
C PHE A 42 -8.96 -1.28 2.78
N ALA A 43 -7.83 -1.81 2.33
CA ALA A 43 -7.70 -2.32 0.97
C ALA A 43 -8.57 -3.56 0.74
N ILE A 44 -8.58 -4.53 1.68
CA ILE A 44 -9.45 -5.71 1.58
C ILE A 44 -10.92 -5.29 1.51
N LEU A 45 -11.36 -4.36 2.37
CA LEU A 45 -12.75 -3.89 2.41
C LEU A 45 -13.20 -3.16 1.15
N HIS A 46 -12.25 -2.68 0.33
CA HIS A 46 -12.52 -1.98 -0.91
C HIS A 46 -12.07 -2.74 -2.15
N ASP A 47 -11.78 -4.03 -2.02
CA ASP A 47 -11.27 -4.90 -3.08
C ASP A 47 -10.05 -4.30 -3.81
N LEU A 48 -9.21 -3.57 -3.07
CA LEU A 48 -7.97 -3.00 -3.57
C LEU A 48 -6.85 -4.01 -3.42
N GLU A 49 -5.97 -4.07 -4.42
CA GLU A 49 -4.75 -4.86 -4.40
C GLU A 49 -3.51 -3.99 -4.59
N GLN A 50 -2.36 -4.53 -4.20
CA GLN A 50 -1.09 -3.84 -4.36
C GLN A 50 -0.65 -3.87 -5.83
N LEU A 51 -0.49 -2.69 -6.41
CA LEU A 51 -0.10 -2.52 -7.80
C LEU A 51 1.37 -2.90 -8.08
N VAL A 52 2.27 -2.74 -7.09
CA VAL A 52 3.72 -2.97 -7.25
C VAL A 52 4.20 -4.00 -6.24
N GLN A 53 4.73 -5.14 -6.70
CA GLN A 53 5.10 -6.26 -5.83
C GLN A 53 6.46 -6.11 -5.12
N HIS A 54 7.19 -5.02 -5.36
CA HIS A 54 8.53 -4.78 -4.83
C HIS A 54 8.56 -3.44 -4.09
N PRO A 55 9.32 -3.33 -3.00
CA PRO A 55 9.52 -2.06 -2.31
C PRO A 55 10.02 -1.00 -3.29
N THR A 56 9.37 0.15 -3.25
CA THR A 56 9.71 1.31 -4.08
C THR A 56 10.41 2.41 -3.28
N ARG A 57 10.75 2.13 -2.02
CA ARG A 57 11.41 3.08 -1.12
C ARG A 57 12.78 3.47 -1.67
N VAL A 58 12.93 4.76 -1.97
CA VAL A 58 14.25 5.36 -2.19
C VAL A 58 14.80 5.73 -0.80
N PRO A 59 16.06 5.38 -0.48
CA PRO A 59 16.63 5.71 0.82
C PRO A 59 16.65 7.23 1.05
N ASP A 60 16.17 7.68 2.21
CA ASP A 60 16.15 9.10 2.58
C ASP A 60 17.55 9.63 2.91
N CYS A 61 18.47 8.72 3.26
CA CYS A 61 19.84 9.01 3.67
C CYS A 61 20.85 8.37 2.71
N LEU A 62 21.91 9.13 2.40
CA LEU A 62 22.99 8.66 1.54
C LEU A 62 23.72 7.48 2.19
N GLY A 63 23.67 6.31 1.57
CA GLY A 63 24.37 5.10 2.03
C GLY A 63 23.47 4.05 2.69
N GLU A 64 22.19 4.34 2.91
CA GLU A 64 21.23 3.29 3.27
C GLU A 64 20.80 2.52 2.01
N THR A 65 20.73 1.20 2.11
CA THR A 65 20.01 0.39 1.13
C THR A 65 18.52 0.61 1.27
N PRO A 66 17.72 0.50 0.19
CA PRO A 66 16.26 0.43 0.29
C PRO A 66 15.89 -0.62 1.34
N ASN A 67 15.49 -0.17 2.53
CA ASN A 67 15.17 -1.11 3.59
C ASN A 67 13.82 -1.74 3.22
N ILE A 68 13.82 -3.06 3.15
CA ILE A 68 12.63 -3.89 2.93
C ILE A 68 11.78 -3.99 4.22
N PHE A 69 12.22 -3.28 5.28
CA PHE A 69 11.82 -3.42 6.67
C PHE A 69 11.61 -2.05 7.33
#